data_AF-A0A3M8CY27-F1
#
_entry.id   AF-A0A3M8CY27-F1
#
_cell.length_a   1.000
_cell.length_b   1.000
_cell.length_c   1.000
_cell.angle_alpha   90.00
_cell.angle_beta   90.00
_cell.angle_gamma   90.00
#
_symmetry.space_group_name_H-M   'P 1'
#
loop_
_entity.id
_entity.type
_entity.pdbx_description
1 polymer ?
#
loop_
_entity_poly.entity_id
_entity_poly.type
_entity_poly.pdbx_seq_one_letter_code
_entity_poly.pdbx_strand_id
1 'polypeptide(L)' 'MYKDKRDYHFKKASEYQMLAKFYEHKDPAKHIYYYKKHFYHEMKFVKYSEMMKHSHESCS' A
#
# COMPACT_ATOMS: atom_id res chain seq x y z
N MET A 1 3.60 -3.41 16.40
CA MET A 1 4.60 -2.44 15.89
C MET A 1 5.17 -3.01 14.60
N TYR A 2 4.98 -2.36 13.45
CA TYR A 2 5.51 -2.87 12.18
C TYR A 2 7.02 -2.63 12.14
N LYS A 3 7.80 -3.71 12.07
CA LYS A 3 9.27 -3.64 12.03
C LYS A 3 9.81 -3.14 10.68
N ASP A 4 9.00 -3.24 9.62
CA ASP A 4 9.35 -2.88 8.26
C ASP A 4 8.26 -1.97 7.66
N LYS A 5 8.67 -0.79 7.17
CA LYS A 5 7.78 0.17 6.50
C LYS A 5 7.19 -0.41 5.21
N ARG A 6 7.94 -1.25 4.49
CA ARG A 6 7.45 -1.97 3.31
C ARG A 6 6.27 -2.86 3.69
N ASP A 7 6.43 -3.71 4.71
CA ASP A 7 5.39 -4.64 5.14
C ASP A 7 4.15 -3.92 5.70
N TYR A 8 4.35 -2.79 6.37
CA TYR A 8 3.25 -1.92 6.79
C TYR A 8 2.43 -1.44 5.59
N HIS A 9 3.09 -0.89 4.57
CA HIS A 9 2.43 -0.38 3.38
C HIS A 9 1.78 -1.49 2.56
N PHE A 10 2.40 -2.67 2.45
CA PHE A 10 1.80 -3.84 1.81
C PHE A 10 0.49 -4.27 2.49
N LYS A 11 0.51 -4.45 3.81
CA LYS A 11 -0.69 -4.86 4.58
C LYS A 11 -1.81 -3.82 4.46
N LYS A 12 -1.48 -2.54 4.55
CA LYS A 12 -2.46 -1.45 4.40
C LYS A 12 -3.04 -1.37 2.98
N ALA A 13 -2.23 -1.60 1.95
CA ALA A 13 -2.73 -1.66 0.57
C ALA A 13 -3.79 -2.76 0.42
N SER A 14 -3.53 -3.97 0.94
CA SER A 14 -4.49 -5.08 0.89
C SER A 14 -5.77 -4.81 1.69
N GLU A 15 -5.65 -4.24 2.90
CA GLU A 15 -6.81 -3.84 3.71
C GLU A 15 -7.73 -2.86 2.96
N TYR A 16 -7.15 -1.83 2.34
CA TYR A 16 -7.94 -0.83 1.61
C TYR A 16 -8.48 -1.35 0.29
N GLN A 17 -7.80 -2.28 -0.38
CA GLN A 17 -8.33 -2.96 -1.56
C GLN A 17 -9.60 -3.75 -1.22
N MET A 18 -9.56 -4.51 -0.12
CA MET A 18 -10.73 -5.26 0.37
C MET A 18 -11.90 -4.33 0.67
N LEU A 19 -11.65 -3.20 1.35
CA LEU A 19 -12.70 -2.21 1.63
C LEU A 19 -13.23 -1.54 0.36
N ALA A 20 -12.38 -1.19 -0.60
CA ALA A 20 -12.79 -0.62 -1.88
C ALA A 20 -13.72 -1.57 -2.64
N LYS A 21 -13.38 -2.87 -2.69
CA LYS A 21 -14.24 -3.91 -3.29
C LYS A 21 -15.55 -4.09 -2.55
N PHE A 22 -15.53 -4.06 -1.21
CA PHE A 22 -16.75 -4.18 -0.41
C PHE A 22 -17.78 -3.08 -0.73
N TYR A 23 -17.31 -1.87 -1.04
CA TYR A 23 -18.16 -0.73 -1.36
C TYR A 23 -18.42 -0.53 -2.87
N GLU A 24 -17.78 -1.30 -3.76
CA GLU A 24 -17.80 -1.12 -5.22
C GLU A 24 -19.21 -0.97 -5.82
N HIS A 25 -20.17 -1.78 -5.35
CA HIS A 25 -21.57 -1.74 -5.80
C HIS A 25 -22.53 -1.20 -4.73
N LYS A 26 -22.02 -0.73 -3.58
CA LYS A 26 -22.84 -0.25 -2.46
C LYS A 26 -22.79 1.26 -2.29
N ASP A 27 -21.61 1.84 -2.46
CA ASP A 27 -21.36 3.26 -2.22
C ASP A 27 -20.13 3.70 -3.04
N PRO A 28 -20.35 4.34 -4.21
CA PRO A 28 -19.26 4.79 -5.08
C PRO A 28 -18.31 5.77 -4.40
N ALA A 29 -18.80 6.62 -3.48
CA ALA A 29 -17.96 7.58 -2.78
C ALA A 29 -17.00 6.86 -1.82
N LYS A 30 -17.49 5.85 -1.08
CA LYS A 30 -16.64 5.01 -0.22
C LYS A 30 -15.68 4.14 -1.05
N HIS A 31 -16.13 3.59 -2.17
CA HIS A 31 -15.26 2.86 -3.09
C HIS A 31 -14.05 3.72 -3.51
N ILE A 32 -14.31 4.93 -4.04
CA ILE A 32 -13.25 5.86 -4.47
C ILE A 32 -12.35 6.27 -3.29
N TYR A 33 -12.93 6.51 -2.11
CA TYR A 33 -12.18 6.87 -0.91
C TYR A 33 -11.16 5.79 -0.51
N TYR A 34 -11.60 4.53 -0.41
CA TYR A 34 -10.70 3.43 -0.06
C TYR A 34 -9.75 3.07 -1.19
N TYR A 35 -10.17 3.21 -2.45
CA TYR A 35 -9.28 3.02 -3.60
C TYR A 35 -8.12 4.03 -3.61
N LYS A 36 -8.38 5.31 -3.31
CA LYS A 36 -7.31 6.33 -3.16
C LYS A 36 -6.31 5.96 -2.05
N LYS A 37 -6.78 5.41 -0.94
CA LYS A 37 -5.89 4.94 0.14
C LYS A 37 -5.09 3.71 -0.26
N HIS A 38 -5.72 2.74 -0.91
CA HIS A 38 -5.03 1.58 -1.46
C HIS A 38 -3.86 2.02 -2.36
N PHE A 39 -4.14 2.88 -3.33
CA PHE A 39 -3.14 3.41 -4.26
C PHE A 39 -1.99 4.14 -3.54
N TYR A 40 -2.29 4.99 -2.54
CA TYR A 40 -1.27 5.64 -1.73
C TYR A 40 -0.31 4.64 -1.08
N HIS A 41 -0.84 3.55 -0.50
CA HIS A 41 -0.02 2.54 0.15
C HIS A 41 0.77 1.69 -0.84
N GLU A 42 0.25 1.40 -2.04
CA GLU A 42 1.01 0.76 -3.11
C GLU A 42 2.22 1.61 -3.53
N MET A 43 2.04 2.91 -3.77
CA MET A 43 3.13 3.82 -4.12
C MET A 43 4.23 3.84 -3.04
N LYS A 44 3.83 3.85 -1.76
CA LYS A 44 4.81 3.81 -0.66
C LYS A 44 5.52 2.46 -0.56
N PHE A 45 4.82 1.35 -0.78
CA PHE A 45 5.42 0.02 -0.82
C PHE A 45 6.51 -0.06 -1.90
N VAL A 46 6.23 0.43 -3.11
CA VAL A 46 7.22 0.48 -4.21
C VAL A 46 8.43 1.30 -3.79
N LYS A 47 8.21 2.53 -3.32
CA LYS A 47 9.29 3.43 -2.87
C LYS A 47 10.21 2.77 -1.82
N TYR A 48 9.64 2.13 -0.80
CA TYR A 48 10.47 1.48 0.23
C TYR A 48 11.17 0.23 -0.29
N SER A 49 10.56 -0.51 -1.21
CA SER A 49 11.19 -1.67 -1.84
C SER A 49 12.40 -1.25 -2.69
N GLU A 50 12.30 -0.16 -3.43
CA GLU A 50 13.41 0.41 -4.21
C GLU A 50 14.55 0.90 -3.31
N MET A 51 14.23 1.62 -2.22
CA MET A 51 15.22 2.06 -1.25
C MET A 51 16.02 0.88 -0.64
N MET A 52 15.34 -0.22 -0.32
CA MET A 52 16.01 -1.41 0.21
C MET A 52 16.95 -2.05 -0.83
N LYS A 53 16.54 -2.11 -2.11
CA LYS A 53 17.40 -2.62 -3.19
C LYS A 53 18.69 -1.79 -3.33
N HIS A 54 18.59 -0.47 -3.41
CA HIS A 54 19.76 0.40 -3.52
C HIS A 54 20.69 0.33 -2.29
N SER A 55 20.14 0.16 -1.09
CA SER A 55 20.96 -0.02 0.12
C SER A 55 21.78 -1.31 0.11
N HIS A 56 21.28 -2.36 -0.56
CA HIS A 56 22.00 -3.62 -0.71
C HIS A 56 23.10 -3.52 -1.78
N GLU A 57 22.83 -2.83 -2.89
CA GLU A 57 23.80 -2.65 -3.98
C GLU A 57 24.95 -1.70 -3.61
N SER A 58 24.70 -0.71 -2.73
CA SER A 58 25.74 0.26 -2.31
C SER A 58 26.73 -0.30 -1.28
N CYS A 59 26.48 -1.51 -0.76
CA CYS A 59 27.32 -2.18 0.25
C CYS A 59 28.00 -3.44 -0.29
N SER A 60 27.93 -3.67 -1.62
CA SER A 60 28.60 -4.78 -2.33
C SER A 60 29.73 -4.29 -3.20
#